data_AF-A0A1D7QXP4-F1
#
_entry.id   AF-A0A1D7QXP4-F1
#
_cell.length_a   1.000
_cell.length_b   1.000
_cell.length_c   1.000
_cell.angle_alpha   90.00
_cell.angle_beta   90.00
_cell.angle_gamma   90.00
#
_symmetry.space_group_name_H-M   'P 1'
#
loop_
_entity.id
_entity.type
_entity.pdbx_description
1 polymer ?
#
loop_
_entity_poly.entity_id
_entity_poly.type
_entity_poly.pdbx_seq_one_letter_code
_entity_poly.pdbx_strand_id
1 'polypeptide(L)'
;MILLTGYIASCLILFNSGYYVLFLLIRKSRNRLRQVRMAKIAKRLMLYHRKIAVLSGVFVVLHAGQAIVAYGLTDLRPVQWTGLAALSFYLVLLSSGWIRNQKATGRRKRAHRMMALSALMLIIIHAGTSLLN
;
A
#
# COMPACT_ATOMS: atom_id res chain seq x y z
N MET A 1 -4.24 13.78 -16.29
CA MET A 1 -3.20 12.72 -16.14
C MET A 1 -2.82 12.44 -14.68
N ILE A 2 -2.70 13.48 -13.83
CA ILE A 2 -2.35 13.34 -12.39
C ILE A 2 -3.31 12.39 -11.64
N LEU A 3 -4.63 12.56 -11.82
CA LEU A 3 -5.62 11.70 -11.16
C LEU A 3 -5.54 10.24 -11.61
N LEU A 4 -5.23 9.98 -12.88
CA LEU A 4 -5.11 8.63 -13.42
C LEU A 4 -3.99 7.84 -12.75
N THR A 5 -2.80 8.45 -12.60
CA THR A 5 -1.67 7.80 -11.89
C THR A 5 -2.00 7.56 -10.43
N GLY A 6 -2.73 8.46 -9.78
CA GLY A 6 -3.24 8.29 -8.42
C GLY A 6 -4.25 7.15 -8.27
N TYR A 7 -5.19 7.01 -9.20
CA TYR A 7 -6.17 5.91 -9.19
C TYR A 7 -5.50 4.56 -9.44
N ILE A 8 -4.58 4.46 -10.40
CA ILE A 8 -3.83 3.24 -10.67
C ILE A 8 -3.01 2.83 -9.44
N ALA A 9 -2.30 3.78 -8.82
CA ALA A 9 -1.57 3.54 -7.58
C ALA A 9 -2.49 3.01 -6.49
N SER A 10 -3.63 3.67 -6.27
CA SER A 10 -4.61 3.30 -5.23
C SER A 10 -5.17 1.90 -5.44
N CYS A 11 -5.55 1.54 -6.66
CA CYS A 11 -6.04 0.20 -7.00
C CYS A 11 -5.00 -0.90 -6.70
N LEU A 12 -3.75 -0.67 -7.11
CA LEU A 12 -2.66 -1.60 -6.85
C LEU A 12 -2.37 -1.74 -5.35
N ILE A 13 -2.39 -0.63 -4.59
CA ILE A 13 -2.17 -0.63 -3.14
C ILE A 13 -3.30 -1.34 -2.41
N LEU A 14 -4.56 -1.10 -2.79
CA LEU A 14 -5.73 -1.78 -2.22
C LEU A 14 -5.68 -3.28 -2.48
N PHE A 15 -5.41 -3.69 -3.73
CA PHE A 15 -5.23 -5.09 -4.08
C PHE A 15 -4.12 -5.74 -3.24
N ASN A 16 -2.98 -5.05 -3.12
CA ASN A 16 -1.84 -5.53 -2.36
C ASN A 16 -2.10 -5.61 -0.84
N SER A 17 -2.96 -4.74 -0.32
CA SER A 17 -3.37 -4.71 1.09
C SER A 17 -4.37 -5.83 1.41
N GLY A 18 -5.15 -6.27 0.43
CA GLY A 18 -6.13 -7.34 0.55
C GLY A 18 -5.57 -8.67 1.06
N TYR A 19 -4.26 -8.91 0.91
CA TYR A 19 -3.62 -10.12 1.48
C TYR A 19 -3.74 -10.20 2.99
N TYR A 20 -3.76 -9.07 3.71
CA TYR A 20 -3.98 -9.09 5.15
C TYR A 20 -5.32 -9.72 5.50
N VAL A 21 -6.39 -9.32 4.80
CA VAL A 21 -7.74 -9.88 4.97
C VAL A 21 -7.76 -11.36 4.61
N LEU A 22 -7.13 -11.74 3.49
CA LEU A 22 -7.03 -13.15 3.09
C LEU A 22 -6.36 -14.02 4.17
N PHE A 23 -5.24 -13.58 4.73
CA PHE A 23 -4.57 -14.29 5.82
C PHE A 23 -5.39 -14.33 7.12
N LEU A 24 -6.14 -13.26 7.42
CA LEU A 24 -7.05 -13.22 8.55
C LEU A 24 -8.17 -14.26 8.39
N LEU A 25 -8.79 -14.34 7.21
CA LEU A 25 -9.82 -15.32 6.87
C LEU A 25 -9.29 -16.76 6.97
N ILE A 26 -8.08 -17.02 6.49
CA ILE A 26 -7.42 -18.33 6.65
C ILE A 26 -7.24 -18.69 8.12
N ARG A 27 -6.79 -17.76 8.96
CA ARG A 27 -6.53 -17.99 10.39
C ARG A 27 -7.81 -18.20 11.20
N LYS A 28 -8.90 -17.52 10.83
CA LYS A 28 -10.18 -17.55 11.55
C LYS A 28 -11.16 -18.62 11.03
N SER A 29 -10.89 -19.25 9.89
CA SER A 29 -11.77 -20.29 9.33
C SER A 29 -11.75 -21.56 10.19
N ARG A 30 -12.94 -22.01 10.61
CA ARG A 30 -13.13 -23.31 11.30
C ARG A 30 -13.20 -24.49 10.31
N ASN A 31 -13.52 -24.23 9.04
CA ASN A 31 -13.63 -25.28 8.01
C ASN A 31 -12.26 -25.52 7.36
N ARG A 32 -11.70 -26.72 7.57
CA ARG A 32 -10.37 -27.10 7.07
C ARG A 32 -10.27 -27.08 5.54
N LEU A 33 -11.30 -27.54 4.82
CA LEU A 33 -11.30 -27.54 3.35
C LEU A 33 -11.24 -26.11 2.80
N ARG A 34 -12.04 -25.20 3.38
CA ARG A 34 -12.01 -23.77 3.02
C ARG A 34 -10.65 -23.15 3.33
N GLN A 35 -10.08 -23.45 4.50
CA GLN A 35 -8.76 -22.98 4.91
C GLN A 35 -7.67 -23.40 3.90
N VAL A 36 -7.63 -24.67 3.51
CA VAL A 36 -6.66 -25.20 2.53
C VAL A 36 -6.85 -24.53 1.17
N ARG A 37 -8.09 -24.37 0.70
CA ARG A 37 -8.38 -23.70 -0.59
C ARG A 37 -7.89 -22.26 -0.58
N MET A 38 -8.19 -21.49 0.47
CA MET A 38 -7.73 -20.10 0.60
C MET A 38 -6.21 -20.01 0.74
N ALA A 39 -5.56 -20.95 1.45
CA ALA A 39 -4.09 -21.00 1.54
C ALA A 39 -3.42 -21.25 0.19
N LYS A 40 -3.99 -22.13 -0.65
CA LYS A 40 -3.52 -22.35 -2.04
C LYS A 40 -3.64 -21.09 -2.90
N ILE A 41 -4.73 -20.34 -2.76
CA ILE A 41 -4.92 -19.04 -3.43
C ILE A 41 -3.89 -18.02 -2.92
N ALA A 42 -3.75 -17.89 -1.60
CA ALA A 42 -2.79 -16.97 -0.99
C ALA A 42 -1.36 -17.25 -1.44
N LYS A 43 -0.95 -18.53 -1.52
CA LYS A 43 0.39 -18.92 -2.00
C LYS A 43 0.65 -18.40 -3.43
N ARG A 44 -0.33 -18.52 -4.34
CA ARG A 44 -0.21 -18.01 -5.71
C ARG A 44 -0.14 -16.49 -5.75
N LEU A 45 -1.00 -15.81 -4.99
CA LEU A 45 -1.03 -14.36 -4.98
C LEU A 45 0.22 -13.73 -4.35
N MET A 46 0.82 -14.37 -3.34
CA MET A 46 2.06 -13.91 -2.71
C MET A 46 3.26 -13.85 -3.67
N LEU A 47 3.23 -14.59 -4.79
CA LEU A 47 4.24 -14.47 -5.85
C LEU A 47 4.18 -13.10 -6.54
N TYR A 48 2.99 -12.50 -6.61
CA TYR A 48 2.75 -11.21 -7.26
C TYR A 48 2.77 -10.05 -6.28
N HIS A 49 2.52 -10.28 -4.98
CA HIS A 49 2.54 -9.25 -3.93
C HIS A 49 3.69 -8.25 -4.04
N ARG A 50 4.93 -8.76 -4.17
CA ARG A 50 6.11 -7.88 -4.28
C ARG A 50 6.13 -7.09 -5.59
N LYS A 51 5.82 -7.74 -6.71
CA LYS A 51 5.81 -7.10 -8.04
C LYS A 51 4.77 -5.99 -8.09
N ILE A 52 3.58 -6.23 -7.55
CA ILE A 52 2.50 -5.27 -7.46
C ILE A 52 2.88 -4.12 -6.54
N ALA A 53 3.48 -4.39 -5.37
CA ALA A 53 3.95 -3.35 -4.45
C ALA A 53 4.95 -2.38 -5.12
N VAL A 54 5.94 -2.92 -5.85
CA VAL A 54 6.92 -2.12 -6.58
C VAL A 54 6.24 -1.32 -7.68
N LEU A 55 5.35 -1.95 -8.46
CA LEU A 55 4.60 -1.27 -9.52
C LEU A 55 3.74 -0.12 -8.97
N SER A 56 3.03 -0.32 -7.84
CA SER A 56 2.33 0.77 -7.17
C SER A 56 3.28 1.88 -6.72
N GLY A 57 4.49 1.54 -6.26
CA GLY A 57 5.50 2.54 -5.91
C GLY A 57 5.91 3.43 -7.09
N VAL A 58 6.06 2.85 -8.28
CA VAL A 58 6.32 3.63 -9.50
C VAL A 58 5.18 4.62 -9.75
N PHE A 59 3.91 4.17 -9.70
CA PHE A 59 2.77 5.06 -9.90
C PHE A 59 2.60 6.11 -8.80
N VAL A 60 2.91 5.79 -7.54
CA VAL A 60 2.92 6.75 -6.42
C VAL A 60 3.94 7.85 -6.66
N VAL A 61 5.16 7.51 -7.04
CA VAL A 61 6.22 8.50 -7.33
C VAL A 61 5.87 9.34 -8.55
N LEU A 62 5.34 8.73 -9.61
CA LEU A 62 4.86 9.47 -10.79
C LEU A 62 3.72 10.42 -10.43
N HIS A 63 2.73 9.98 -9.66
CA HIS A 63 1.62 10.80 -9.21
C HIS A 63 2.11 12.01 -8.40
N ALA A 64 2.99 11.78 -7.42
CA ALA A 64 3.57 12.85 -6.60
C ALA A 64 4.42 13.81 -7.44
N GLY A 65 5.27 13.30 -8.35
CA GLY A 65 6.08 14.12 -9.24
C GLY A 65 5.24 15.01 -10.15
N GLN A 66 4.17 14.46 -10.74
CA GLN A 66 3.25 15.25 -11.56
C GLN A 66 2.51 16.33 -10.75
N ALA A 67 2.09 16.00 -9.52
CA ALA A 67 1.46 16.97 -8.63
C ALA A 67 2.42 18.11 -8.23
N ILE A 68 3.68 17.78 -7.93
CA ILE A 68 4.72 18.77 -7.59
C ILE A 68 5.02 19.69 -8.78
N VAL A 69 5.14 19.13 -9.99
CA VAL A 69 5.36 19.95 -11.20
C VAL A 69 4.19 20.88 -11.48
N ALA A 70 2.95 20.40 -11.26
CA ALA A 70 1.75 21.18 -11.57
C ALA A 70 1.40 22.24 -10.52
N TYR A 71 1.62 21.95 -9.23
CA TYR A 71 1.16 22.80 -8.13
C TYR A 71 2.30 23.37 -7.28
N GLY A 72 3.55 22.99 -7.53
CA GLY A 72 4.70 23.42 -6.74
C GLY A 72 4.72 22.84 -5.33
N LEU A 73 5.66 23.35 -4.54
CA LEU A 73 5.84 23.02 -3.11
C LEU A 73 5.68 24.23 -2.18
N THR A 74 5.32 25.39 -2.71
CA THR A 74 5.02 26.62 -1.95
C THR A 74 3.54 26.65 -1.56
N ASP A 75 3.21 27.22 -0.40
CA ASP A 75 1.83 27.39 0.10
C ASP A 75 0.99 26.10 0.05
N LEU A 76 1.57 25.02 0.60
CA LEU A 76 1.00 23.68 0.56
C LEU A 76 -0.43 23.64 1.15
N ARG A 77 -1.38 23.24 0.32
CA ARG A 77 -2.76 22.95 0.71
C ARG A 77 -2.84 21.66 1.52
N PRO A 78 -3.90 21.45 2.33
CA PRO A 78 -4.07 20.23 3.13
C PRO A 78 -3.91 18.93 2.33
N VAL A 79 -4.42 18.88 1.08
CA VAL A 79 -4.27 17.73 0.18
C VAL A 79 -2.81 17.43 -0.18
N GLN A 80 -1.95 18.44 -0.30
CA GLN A 80 -0.53 18.25 -0.58
C GLN A 80 0.21 17.74 0.67
N TRP A 81 -0.13 18.25 1.87
CA TRP A 81 0.42 17.76 3.13
C TRP A 81 0.10 16.28 3.37
N THR A 82 -1.17 15.89 3.21
CA THR A 82 -1.57 14.48 3.35
C THR A 82 -0.93 13.60 2.27
N GLY A 83 -0.73 14.14 1.06
CA GLY A 83 -0.06 13.44 -0.04
C GLY A 83 1.42 13.18 0.24
N LEU A 84 2.16 14.18 0.73
CA LEU A 84 3.57 14.04 1.12
C LEU A 84 3.75 13.06 2.29
N ALA A 85 2.84 13.11 3.27
CA ALA A 85 2.83 12.15 4.38
C ALA A 85 2.57 10.71 3.87
N ALA A 86 1.58 10.53 2.99
CA ALA A 86 1.25 9.24 2.38
C ALA A 86 2.44 8.69 1.56
N LEU A 87 3.06 9.52 0.72
CA LEU A 87 4.26 9.17 -0.06
C LEU A 87 5.39 8.70 0.87
N SER A 88 5.70 9.48 1.90
CA SER A 88 6.79 9.19 2.83
C SER A 88 6.59 7.85 3.53
N PHE A 89 5.39 7.62 4.08
CA PHE A 89 5.06 6.35 4.73
C PHE A 89 5.05 5.18 3.75
N TYR A 90 4.63 5.41 2.50
CA TYR A 90 4.64 4.38 1.48
C TYR A 90 6.07 3.96 1.08
N LEU A 91 7.00 4.91 0.98
CA LEU A 91 8.42 4.62 0.75
C LEU A 91 9.03 3.81 1.92
N VAL A 92 8.72 4.19 3.17
CA VAL A 92 9.13 3.41 4.35
C VAL A 92 8.51 2.00 4.33
N LEU A 93 7.25 1.87 3.90
CA LEU A 93 6.60 0.57 3.74
C LEU A 93 7.35 -0.31 2.74
N LEU A 94 7.72 0.21 1.56
CA LEU A 94 8.50 -0.55 0.58
C LEU A 94 9.86 -0.98 1.13
N SER A 95 10.58 -0.07 1.78
CA SER A 95 11.86 -0.37 2.44
C SER A 95 11.71 -1.45 3.52
N SER A 96 10.67 -1.37 4.36
CA SER A 96 10.38 -2.40 5.37
C SER A 96 10.07 -3.76 4.73
N GLY A 97 9.40 -3.76 3.57
CA GLY A 97 9.10 -4.95 2.78
C GLY A 97 10.37 -5.60 2.22
N TRP A 98 11.31 -4.78 1.74
CA TRP A 98 12.63 -5.22 1.27
C TRP A 98 13.45 -5.84 2.40
N ILE A 99 13.53 -5.18 3.57
CA ILE A 99 14.23 -5.69 4.75
C ILE A 99 13.63 -7.02 5.24
N ARG A 100 12.29 -7.16 5.18
CA ARG A 100 11.61 -8.41 5.51
C ARG A 100 11.95 -9.53 4.52
N ASN A 101 12.12 -9.20 3.24
CA ASN A 101 12.46 -10.17 2.21
C ASN A 101 13.85 -10.78 2.42
N GLN A 102 14.80 -10.00 2.93
CA GLN A 102 16.14 -10.50 3.26
C GLN A 102 16.14 -11.41 4.49
N LYS A 103 15.38 -11.06 5.54
CA LYS A 103 15.22 -11.90 6.73
C LYS A 103 13.84 -11.73 7.36
N ALA A 104 13.08 -12.81 7.35
CA ALA A 104 11.68 -12.81 7.77
C ALA A 104 11.50 -13.13 9.26
N THR A 105 11.93 -12.24 10.17
CA THR A 105 11.70 -12.39 11.61
C THR A 105 10.28 -12.01 12.04
N GLY A 106 9.82 -12.51 13.20
CA GLY A 106 8.51 -12.15 13.76
C GLY A 106 8.34 -10.64 13.97
N ARG A 107 9.38 -9.97 14.50
CA ARG A 107 9.41 -8.51 14.69
C ARG A 107 9.27 -7.76 13.36
N ARG A 108 10.02 -8.14 12.32
CA ARG A 108 9.95 -7.51 10.98
C ARG A 108 8.60 -7.73 10.31
N LYS A 109 7.99 -8.92 10.46
CA LYS A 109 6.64 -9.20 9.96
C LYS A 109 5.58 -8.32 10.65
N ARG A 110 5.72 -8.05 11.95
CA ARG A 110 4.81 -7.15 12.68
C ARG A 110 5.03 -5.70 12.25
N ALA A 111 6.27 -5.24 12.20
CA ALA A 111 6.62 -3.87 11.78
C ALA A 111 6.12 -3.56 10.36
N HIS A 112 6.40 -4.43 9.39
CA HIS A 112 5.93 -4.25 8.01
C HIS A 112 4.40 -4.16 7.92
N ARG A 113 3.68 -4.96 8.71
CA ARG A 113 2.20 -4.93 8.75
C ARG A 113 1.68 -3.63 9.36
N MET A 114 2.27 -3.17 10.47
CA MET A 114 1.90 -1.89 11.07
C MET A 114 2.13 -0.75 10.08
N MET A 115 3.31 -0.70 9.45
CA MET A 115 3.60 0.28 8.40
C MET A 115 2.63 0.19 7.22
N ALA A 116 2.22 -1.02 6.82
CA ALA A 116 1.27 -1.19 5.72
C ALA A 116 -0.09 -0.58 6.06
N LEU A 117 -0.58 -0.81 7.28
CA LEU A 117 -1.85 -0.25 7.75
C LEU A 117 -1.76 1.27 7.93
N SER A 118 -0.65 1.79 8.47
CA SER A 118 -0.43 3.23 8.61
C SER A 118 -0.36 3.94 7.26
N ALA A 119 0.39 3.39 6.30
CA ALA A 119 0.45 3.94 4.95
C ALA A 119 -0.92 3.89 4.24
N LEU A 120 -1.65 2.78 4.38
CA LEU A 120 -2.99 2.65 3.80
C LEU A 120 -3.96 3.68 4.39
N MET A 121 -3.93 3.91 5.71
CA MET A 121 -4.74 4.93 6.36
C MET A 121 -4.43 6.33 5.82
N LEU A 122 -3.16 6.70 5.70
CA LEU A 122 -2.76 8.00 5.16
C LEU A 122 -3.17 8.17 3.70
N ILE A 123 -3.12 7.11 2.89
CA ILE A 123 -3.61 7.14 1.50
C ILE A 123 -5.11 7.39 1.45
N ILE A 124 -5.89 6.75 2.33
CA ILE A 124 -7.33 6.97 2.42
C ILE A 124 -7.63 8.41 2.85
N ILE A 125 -6.91 8.93 3.85
CA ILE A 125 -7.02 10.33 4.28
C ILE A 125 -6.69 11.28 3.14
N HIS A 126 -5.61 11.03 2.40
CA HIS A 126 -5.21 11.84 1.25
C HIS A 126 -6.30 11.86 0.17
N ALA A 127 -6.82 10.69 -0.21
CA ALA A 127 -7.94 10.58 -1.14
C ALA A 127 -9.18 11.33 -0.64
N GLY A 128 -9.52 11.23 0.65
CA GLY A 128 -10.61 11.99 1.25
C GLY A 128 -10.40 13.50 1.18
N THR A 129 -9.19 13.99 1.52
CA THR A 129 -8.88 15.43 1.41
C THR A 129 -8.88 15.95 -0.03
N SER A 130 -8.64 15.08 -1.01
CA SER A 130 -8.72 15.46 -2.43
C SER A 130 -10.15 15.66 -2.92
N LEU A 131 -11.16 15.17 -2.19
CA LEU A 131 -12.58 15.40 -2.50
C LEU A 131 -13.11 16.71 -1.90
N LEU A 132 -12.35 17.33 -0.98
CA LEU A 132 -12.73 18.54 -0.26
C LEU A 132 -12.09 19.82 -0.81
N ASN A 133 -11.19 19.70 -1.80
CA ASN A 133 -10.48 20.81 -2.45
C ASN A 133 -10.73 20.78 -3.95
#